data_AF-A0A927W6E0-F1
#
_entry.id   AF-A0A927W6E0-F1
#
_cell.length_a   1.000
_cell.length_b   1.000
_cell.length_c   1.000
_cell.angle_alpha   90.00
_cell.angle_beta   90.00
_cell.angle_gamma   90.00
#
_symmetry.space_group_name_H-M   'P 1'
#
loop_
_entity.id
_entity.type
_entity.pdbx_description
1 polymer ?
#
loop_
_entity_poly.entity_id
_entity_poly.type
_entity_poly.pdbx_seq_one_letter_code
_entity_poly.pdbx_strand_id
1 'polypeptide(L)' 'MDIIKAKIDEIVEKIKQDDKIAQKFAKDPIGTVEGLIGIDLPNDQIEAIVDGVKAKIKLDKLDLDKIGSALGGLFGKK' A
#
# COMPACT_ATOMS: atom_id res chain seq x y z
N MET A 1 -20.89 -8.57 2.67
CA MET A 1 -19.46 -8.49 3.04
C MET A 1 -18.76 -7.81 1.88
N ASP A 2 -18.34 -6.57 2.08
CA ASP A 2 -17.75 -5.74 1.02
C ASP A 2 -16.35 -6.27 0.67
N ILE A 3 -16.20 -6.86 -0.50
CA ILE A 3 -14.91 -7.40 -1.00
C ILE A 3 -13.80 -6.34 -0.87
N ILE A 4 -14.15 -5.07 -1.12
CA ILE A 4 -13.26 -3.91 -1.02
C ILE A 4 -12.69 -3.76 0.40
N LYS A 5 -13.50 -3.86 1.46
CA LYS A 5 -13.02 -3.70 2.85
C LYS A 5 -12.09 -4.82 3.26
N ALA A 6 -12.41 -6.06 2.88
CA ALA A 6 -11.55 -7.20 3.17
C ALA A 6 -10.18 -7.06 2.50
N LYS A 7 -10.14 -6.55 1.26
CA LYS A 7 -8.90 -6.28 0.55
C LYS A 7 -8.08 -5.16 1.16
N ILE A 8 -8.73 -4.09 1.63
CA ILE A 8 -8.04 -3.03 2.38
C ILE A 8 -7.32 -3.62 3.60
N ASP A 9 -8.02 -4.42 4.40
CA ASP A 9 -7.45 -4.99 5.63
C ASP A 9 -6.30 -5.96 5.35
N GLU A 10 -6.46 -6.83 4.36
CA GLU A 10 -5.43 -7.77 3.92
C GLU A 10 -4.15 -7.04 3.47
N ILE A 11 -4.29 -5.98 2.68
CA ILE A 11 -3.16 -5.18 2.17
C ILE A 11 -2.49 -4.42 3.31
N VAL A 12 -3.26 -3.84 4.24
CA VAL A 12 -2.73 -3.15 5.42
C VAL A 12 -1.93 -4.12 6.29
N GLU A 13 -2.43 -5.32 6.54
CA GLU A 13 -1.69 -6.34 7.30
C GLU A 13 -0.40 -6.75 6.58
N LYS A 14 -0.44 -6.95 5.26
CA LYS A 14 0.75 -7.25 4.47
C LYS A 14 1.78 -6.12 4.52
N ILE A 15 1.35 -4.86 4.45
CA ILE A 15 2.23 -3.69 4.57
C ILE A 15 2.85 -3.62 5.98
N LYS A 16 2.08 -3.97 7.03
CA LYS A 16 2.58 -4.01 8.40
C LYS A 16 3.61 -5.13 8.63
N GLN A 17 3.40 -6.27 7.99
CA GLN A 17 4.23 -7.47 8.19
C GLN A 17 5.44 -7.52 7.26
N ASP A 18 5.36 -6.88 6.09
CA ASP A 18 6.41 -6.90 5.08
C ASP A 18 6.81 -5.48 4.67
N ASP A 19 7.98 -5.06 5.16
CA ASP A 19 8.58 -3.77 4.84
C ASP A 19 8.80 -3.58 3.33
N LYS A 20 9.00 -4.65 2.55
CA LYS A 20 9.14 -4.54 1.09
C LYS A 20 7.83 -4.16 0.44
N ILE A 21 6.71 -4.66 0.95
CA ILE A 21 5.37 -4.28 0.48
C ILE A 21 5.09 -2.85 0.90
N ALA A 22 5.41 -2.46 2.13
CA ALA A 22 5.30 -1.07 2.59
C ALA A 22 6.09 -0.10 1.68
N GLN A 23 7.29 -0.49 1.30
CA GLN A 23 8.15 0.28 0.40
C GLN A 23 7.61 0.36 -1.02
N LYS A 24 7.14 -0.76 -1.57
CA LYS A 24 6.49 -0.78 -2.89
C LYS A 24 5.22 0.07 -2.88
N PHE A 25 4.39 -0.04 -1.85
CA PHE A 25 3.17 0.74 -1.70
C PHE A 25 3.45 2.24 -1.55
N ALA A 26 4.53 2.62 -0.85
CA ALA A 26 4.91 4.02 -0.74
C ALA A 26 5.38 4.62 -2.08
N LYS A 27 5.98 3.81 -2.96
CA LYS A 27 6.44 4.25 -4.29
C LYS A 27 5.34 4.17 -5.35
N ASP A 28 4.61 3.07 -5.36
CA ASP A 28 3.58 2.72 -6.33
C ASP A 28 2.40 2.02 -5.62
N PRO A 29 1.52 2.80 -4.97
CA PRO A 29 0.40 2.23 -4.23
C PRO A 29 -0.61 1.54 -5.15
N ILE A 30 -0.87 2.07 -6.35
CA ILE A 30 -1.82 1.49 -7.31
C ILE A 30 -1.28 0.14 -7.80
N GLY A 31 -0.04 0.10 -8.32
CA GLY A 31 0.54 -1.15 -8.83
C GLY A 31 0.75 -2.20 -7.74
N THR A 32 1.03 -1.77 -6.50
CA THR A 32 1.11 -2.70 -5.36
C THR A 32 -0.25 -3.30 -5.03
N VAL A 33 -1.30 -2.47 -4.97
CA VAL A 33 -2.66 -2.94 -4.70
C VAL A 33 -3.13 -3.86 -5.83
N GLU A 34 -2.99 -3.44 -7.08
CA GLU A 34 -3.35 -4.25 -8.26
C GLU A 34 -2.63 -5.62 -8.25
N GLY A 35 -1.31 -5.63 -8.01
CA GLY A 35 -0.52 -6.85 -7.95
C GLY A 35 -0.84 -7.76 -6.75
N LEU A 36 -1.33 -7.20 -5.64
CA LEU A 36 -1.76 -7.98 -4.46
C LEU A 36 -3.15 -8.58 -4.62
N ILE A 37 -4.07 -7.83 -5.24
CA ILE A 37 -5.46 -8.27 -5.39
C ILE A 37 -5.59 -9.21 -6.60
N GLY A 38 -4.82 -9.00 -7.68
CA GLY A 38 -4.75 -9.90 -8.83
C GLY A 38 -6.04 -9.97 -9.67
N ILE A 39 -6.87 -8.93 -9.59
CA ILE A 39 -8.11 -8.78 -10.36
C ILE A 39 -8.11 -7.42 -11.06
N ASP A 40 -8.56 -7.41 -12.32
CA ASP A 40 -8.81 -6.21 -13.11
C ASP A 40 -10.01 -5.45 -12.53
N LEU A 41 -9.72 -4.58 -11.55
CA LEU A 41 -10.69 -3.66 -10.99
C LEU A 41 -10.64 -2.33 -11.76
N PRO A 42 -11.77 -1.60 -11.87
CA PRO A 42 -11.75 -0.24 -12.37
C PRO A 42 -10.82 0.64 -11.55
N ASN A 43 -10.14 1.59 -12.22
CA ASN A 43 -9.15 2.46 -11.58
C ASN A 43 -9.71 3.19 -10.34
N ASP A 44 -10.95 3.67 -10.41
CA ASP A 44 -11.65 4.32 -9.28
C ASP A 44 -11.77 3.41 -8.04
N GLN A 45 -11.98 2.11 -8.23
CA GLN A 45 -12.07 1.16 -7.11
C GLN A 45 -10.69 0.89 -6.50
N ILE A 46 -9.65 0.80 -7.33
CA ILE A 46 -8.28 0.64 -6.86
C ILE A 46 -7.86 1.86 -6.04
N GLU A 47 -8.17 3.07 -6.52
CA GLU A 47 -7.91 4.31 -5.78
C GLU A 47 -8.63 4.34 -4.42
N ALA A 48 -9.91 3.94 -4.37
CA ALA A 48 -10.65 3.85 -3.12
C ALA A 48 -10.01 2.86 -2.12
N ILE A 49 -9.48 1.73 -2.61
CA ILE A 49 -8.74 0.77 -1.79
C ILE A 49 -7.43 1.39 -1.29
N VAL A 50 -6.65 2.00 -2.19
CA VAL A 50 -5.38 2.67 -1.86
C VAL A 50 -5.60 3.72 -0.77
N ASP A 51 -6.63 4.55 -0.89
CA ASP A 51 -6.94 5.58 0.09
C ASP A 51 -7.40 4.98 1.42
N GLY A 52 -8.21 3.93 1.40
CA GLY A 52 -8.58 3.17 2.59
C GLY A 52 -7.36 2.58 3.31
N VAL A 53 -6.42 2.01 2.55
CA VAL A 53 -5.16 1.45 3.07
C VAL A 53 -4.30 2.55 3.69
N LYS A 54 -4.09 3.68 2.98
CA LYS A 54 -3.34 4.84 3.50
C LYS A 54 -3.98 5.39 4.79
N ALA A 55 -5.30 5.54 4.81
CA ALA A 55 -6.02 6.04 5.97
C ALA A 55 -5.85 5.12 7.17
N LYS A 56 -5.95 3.80 6.98
CA LYS A 56 -5.81 2.81 8.05
C LYS A 56 -4.37 2.74 8.59
N ILE A 57 -3.39 2.83 7.70
CA ILE A 57 -1.97 2.88 8.09
C ILE A 57 -1.65 4.15 8.88
N LYS A 58 -2.17 5.32 8.46
CA LYS A 58 -2.07 6.57 9.22
C LYS A 58 -2.73 6.45 10.59
N LEU A 59 -3.87 5.78 10.68
CA LEU A 59 -4.56 5.51 11.95
C LEU A 59 -3.71 4.63 12.88
N ASP A 60 -3.01 3.64 12.31
CA ASP A 60 -2.03 2.80 13.01
C ASP A 60 -0.70 3.52 13.33
N LYS A 61 -0.57 4.81 13.00
CA LYS A 61 0.65 5.62 13.18
C LYS A 61 1.89 5.05 12.47
N LEU A 62 1.68 4.29 11.40
CA LEU A 62 2.74 3.84 10.52
C LEU A 62 3.07 4.92 9.50
N ASP A 63 4.29 5.43 9.56
CA ASP A 63 4.77 6.45 8.63
C ASP A 63 5.26 5.80 7.32
N LEU A 64 4.36 5.58 6.36
CA LEU A 64 4.72 5.12 5.01
C LEU A 64 5.76 6.04 4.34
N ASP A 65 5.64 7.34 4.56
CA ASP A 65 6.57 8.34 4.04
C ASP A 65 8.00 8.12 4.55
N LYS A 66 8.17 7.71 5.82
CA LYS A 66 9.50 7.40 6.37
C LYS A 66 10.09 6.13 5.75
N ILE A 67 9.26 5.10 5.58
CA ILE A 67 9.66 3.82 4.99
C ILE A 67 10.05 4.02 3.50
N GLY A 68 9.24 4.77 2.75
CA GLY A 68 9.52 5.12 1.36
C GLY A 68 10.77 5.99 1.21
N SER A 69 10.92 7.00 2.07
CA SER A 69 12.07 7.93 2.03
C SER A 69 13.40 7.26 2.37
N ALA A 70 13.41 6.33 3.33
CA ALA A 70 14.60 5.57 3.70
C ALA A 70 15.14 4.75 2.51
N LEU A 71 14.27 4.22 1.66
CA LEU A 71 14.68 3.57 0.41
C LEU A 71 15.00 4.54 -0.72
N GLY A 72 14.26 5.64 -0.86
CA GLY A 72 14.54 6.65 -1.89
C GLY A 72 15.97 7.18 -1.78
N GLY A 73 16.43 7.42 -0.55
CA GLY A 73 17.80 7.85 -0.25
C GLY A 73 18.87 6.76 -0.46
N LEU A 74 18.53 5.47 -0.29
CA LEU A 74 19.47 4.35 -0.45
C LEU A 74 19.55 3.81 -1.88
N PHE A 75 18.49 3.90 -2.68
CA PHE A 75 18.47 3.45 -4.07
C PHE A 75 19.01 4.48 -5.08
N GLY A 76 19.24 5.72 -4.65
CA GLY A 76 19.68 6.83 -5.50
C GLY A 76 21.20 6.97 -5.68
N LYS A 77 22.01 6.01 -5.23
CA LYS A 77 23.48 6.08 -5.36
C LYS A 77 24.05 4.87 -6.11
N LYS A 78 24.07 4.99 -7.44
CA LYS A 78 25.03 4.31 -8.32
C LYS A 78 25.55 5.34 -9.31
#